data_AF-T0ZCY4-F1
#
_entry.id   AF-T0ZCY4-F1
#
_cell.length_a   1.000
_cell.length_b   1.000
_cell.length_c   1.000
_cell.angle_alpha   90.00
_cell.angle_beta   90.00
_cell.angle_gamma   90.00
#
_symmetry.space_group_name_H-M   'P 1'
#
loop_
_entity.id
_entity.type
_entity.pdbx_description
1 polymer ?
#
loop_
_entity_poly.entity_id
_entity_poly.type
_entity_poly.pdbx_seq_one_letter_code
_entity_poly.pdbx_strand_id
1 'polypeptide(L)'
;MRSASGGHETLLPAVPVPPRAPRRFHATAKLNPLRISRDAAQIAEEIVQRLAGVVDTDVEVTVEIQARTAEGFPSEVVRAVSENGQTLKLDSFGFEEQ
;
A
#
# COMPACT_ATOMS: atom_id res chain seq x y z
N MET A 1 14.24 -68.16 -12.68
CA MET A 1 14.72 -66.79 -12.94
C MET A 1 13.57 -65.82 -12.73
N ARG A 2 13.74 -64.88 -11.79
CA ARG A 2 13.08 -63.56 -11.63
C ARG A 2 11.55 -63.52 -11.46
N SER A 3 11.10 -63.64 -10.22
CA SER A 3 9.86 -63.01 -9.75
C SER A 3 10.11 -61.51 -9.60
N ALA A 4 9.36 -60.67 -10.31
CA ALA A 4 9.31 -59.23 -10.09
C ALA A 4 7.92 -58.88 -9.56
N SER A 5 7.82 -58.68 -8.25
CA SER A 5 6.64 -58.08 -7.62
C SER A 5 6.67 -56.58 -7.89
N GLY A 6 5.99 -56.15 -8.97
CA GLY A 6 5.71 -54.74 -9.18
C GLY A 6 4.78 -54.25 -8.08
N GLY A 7 5.30 -53.45 -7.16
CA GLY A 7 4.48 -52.73 -6.19
C GLY A 7 3.56 -51.78 -6.95
N HIS A 8 2.25 -51.96 -6.80
CA HIS A 8 1.30 -50.91 -7.11
C HIS A 8 1.50 -49.79 -6.08
N GLU A 9 2.39 -48.84 -6.36
CA GLU A 9 2.28 -47.52 -5.77
C GLU A 9 1.00 -46.89 -6.30
N THR A 10 -0.09 -47.10 -5.56
CA THR A 10 -1.33 -46.35 -5.75
C THR A 10 -1.01 -44.89 -5.45
N LEU A 11 -0.63 -44.15 -6.50
CA LEU A 11 -0.58 -42.69 -6.47
C LEU A 11 -2.00 -42.22 -6.14
N LEU A 12 -2.24 -41.87 -4.87
CA LEU A 12 -3.48 -41.24 -4.46
C LEU A 12 -3.71 -40.02 -5.36
N PRO A 13 -4.90 -39.84 -5.94
CA PRO A 13 -5.18 -38.66 -6.74
C PRO A 13 -4.93 -37.43 -5.88
N ALA A 14 -4.03 -36.55 -6.33
CA ALA A 14 -3.77 -35.29 -5.65
C ALA A 14 -5.08 -34.50 -5.62
N VAL A 15 -5.67 -34.38 -4.43
CA VAL A 15 -6.88 -33.57 -4.24
C VAL A 15 -6.49 -32.12 -4.57
N PRO A 16 -7.18 -31.45 -5.51
CA PRO A 16 -6.91 -30.07 -5.83
C PRO A 16 -7.13 -29.21 -4.57
N VAL A 17 -6.06 -28.62 -4.03
CA VAL A 17 -6.20 -27.64 -2.95
C VAL A 17 -6.83 -26.39 -3.56
N PRO A 18 -8.00 -25.94 -3.07
CA PRO A 18 -8.61 -24.73 -3.61
C PRO A 18 -7.66 -23.54 -3.43
N PRO A 19 -7.58 -22.63 -4.42
CA PRO A 19 -6.72 -21.47 -4.33
C PRO A 19 -7.09 -20.66 -3.09
N ARG A 20 -6.08 -20.27 -2.31
CA ARG A 20 -6.28 -19.50 -1.07
C ARG A 20 -6.85 -18.13 -1.43
N ALA A 21 -7.85 -17.68 -0.67
CA ALA A 21 -8.37 -16.32 -0.80
C ALA A 21 -7.27 -15.27 -0.54
N PRO A 22 -7.28 -14.12 -1.22
CA PRO A 22 -6.33 -13.04 -0.99
C PRO A 22 -6.47 -12.48 0.44
N ARG A 23 -5.35 -12.12 1.07
CA ARG A 23 -5.30 -11.65 2.47
C ARG A 23 -4.70 -10.26 2.66
N ARG A 24 -4.18 -9.65 1.58
CA ARG A 24 -3.56 -8.33 1.62
C ARG A 24 -3.98 -7.55 0.38
N PHE A 25 -4.47 -6.34 0.60
CA PHE A 25 -4.66 -5.34 -0.43
C PHE A 25 -3.54 -4.29 -0.30
N HIS A 26 -3.05 -3.82 -1.44
CA HIS A 26 -2.07 -2.73 -1.50
C HIS A 26 -2.28 -1.98 -2.82
N ALA A 27 -2.41 -0.66 -2.74
CA ALA A 27 -2.59 0.20 -3.90
C ALA A 27 -1.90 1.54 -3.67
N THR A 28 -1.52 2.18 -4.78
CA THR A 28 -1.01 3.55 -4.81
C THR A 28 -1.72 4.30 -5.93
N ALA A 29 -1.92 5.60 -5.74
CA ALA A 29 -2.53 6.47 -6.73
C ALA A 29 -1.77 7.81 -6.79
N LYS A 30 -1.52 8.32 -7.99
CA LYS A 30 -1.07 9.70 -8.19
C LYS A 30 -2.28 10.61 -8.14
N LEU A 31 -2.33 11.49 -7.15
CA LEU A 31 -3.44 12.44 -6.99
C LEU A 31 -3.13 13.75 -7.72
N ASN A 32 -4.18 14.45 -8.15
CA ASN A 32 -4.01 15.81 -8.65
C ASN A 32 -3.85 16.77 -7.45
N PRO A 33 -2.71 17.47 -7.31
CA PRO A 33 -2.49 18.35 -6.16
C PRO A 33 -3.51 19.50 -6.07
N LEU A 34 -4.06 19.95 -7.20
CA LEU A 34 -5.11 20.99 -7.22
C LEU A 34 -6.50 20.47 -6.81
N ARG A 35 -6.66 19.15 -6.68
CA ARG A 35 -7.93 18.49 -6.35
C ARG A 35 -7.76 17.40 -5.30
N ILE A 36 -6.68 17.50 -4.49
CA ILE A 36 -6.27 16.43 -3.58
C ILE A 36 -7.39 16.02 -2.62
N SER A 37 -8.14 16.97 -2.08
CA SER A 37 -9.25 16.69 -1.16
C SER A 37 -10.34 15.84 -1.81
N ARG A 38 -10.68 16.11 -3.08
CA ARG A 38 -11.72 15.37 -3.80
C ARG A 38 -11.23 13.96 -4.14
N ASP A 39 -10.02 13.83 -4.66
CA ASP A 39 -9.49 12.53 -5.07
C ASP A 39 -9.27 11.62 -3.84
N ALA A 40 -8.78 12.19 -2.72
CA ALA A 40 -8.65 11.47 -1.46
C ALA A 40 -10.01 11.06 -0.87
N ALA A 41 -11.03 11.92 -0.95
CA ALA A 41 -12.39 11.59 -0.50
C ALA A 41 -12.95 10.39 -1.28
N GLN A 42 -12.79 10.38 -2.61
CA GLN A 42 -13.25 9.27 -3.44
C GLN A 42 -12.53 7.95 -3.08
N ILE A 43 -11.22 7.98 -2.83
CA ILE A 43 -10.47 6.79 -2.38
C ILE A 43 -10.95 6.34 -0.99
N ALA A 44 -11.22 7.28 -0.09
CA ALA A 44 -11.72 6.97 1.24
C ALA A 44 -13.08 6.25 1.18
N GLU A 45 -14.01 6.76 0.37
CA GLU A 45 -15.35 6.19 0.22
C GLU A 45 -15.34 4.83 -0.49
N GLU A 46 -14.63 4.71 -1.61
CA GLU A 46 -14.72 3.51 -2.44
C GLU A 46 -13.79 2.39 -1.97
N ILE A 47 -12.64 2.71 -1.38
CA ILE A 47 -11.64 1.70 -1.03
C ILE A 47 -11.55 1.55 0.48
N VAL A 48 -11.24 2.63 1.19
CA VAL A 48 -10.95 2.56 2.64
C VAL A 48 -12.18 2.09 3.41
N GLN A 49 -13.35 2.70 3.19
CA GLN A 49 -14.59 2.29 3.86
C GLN A 49 -15.00 0.85 3.51
N ARG A 50 -14.80 0.43 2.26
CA ARG A 50 -15.13 -0.93 1.81
C ARG A 50 -14.23 -1.98 2.49
N LEU A 51 -12.96 -1.68 2.69
CA LEU A 51 -12.03 -2.56 3.41
C LEU A 51 -12.30 -2.54 4.92
N ALA A 52 -12.54 -1.36 5.50
CA ALA A 52 -12.83 -1.21 6.92
C ALA A 52 -14.16 -1.88 7.35
N GLY A 53 -15.08 -2.10 6.39
CA GLY A 53 -16.32 -2.85 6.63
C GLY A 53 -16.15 -4.36 6.74
N VAL A 54 -14.95 -4.90 6.48
CA VAL A 54 -14.66 -6.34 6.59
C VAL A 54 -14.17 -6.65 8.00
N VAL A 55 -14.79 -7.63 8.66
CA VAL A 55 -14.43 -8.08 10.01
C VAL A 55 -12.95 -8.47 10.08
N ASP A 56 -12.29 -8.12 11.19
CA ASP A 56 -10.87 -8.39 11.46
C ASP A 56 -9.90 -7.83 10.40
N THR A 57 -10.26 -6.72 9.73
CA THR A 57 -9.37 -6.03 8.78
C THR A 57 -8.73 -4.81 9.41
N ASP A 58 -7.41 -4.78 9.43
CA ASP A 58 -6.63 -3.60 9.76
C ASP A 58 -6.36 -2.78 8.50
N VAL A 59 -6.66 -1.48 8.55
CA VAL A 59 -6.55 -0.57 7.41
C VAL A 59 -5.63 0.59 7.77
N GLU A 60 -4.46 0.60 7.15
CA GLU A 60 -3.51 1.71 7.22
C GLU A 60 -3.59 2.55 5.94
N VAL A 61 -3.58 3.87 6.10
CA VAL A 61 -3.53 4.82 4.99
C VAL A 61 -2.34 5.76 5.18
N THR A 62 -1.44 5.77 4.22
CA THR A 62 -0.27 6.64 4.20
C THR A 62 -0.42 7.69 3.11
N VAL A 63 -0.04 8.94 3.40
CA VAL A 63 0.06 10.01 2.38
C VAL A 63 1.53 10.32 2.15
N GLU A 64 1.95 10.25 0.89
CA GLU A 64 3.29 10.63 0.46
C GLU A 64 3.22 11.93 -0.36
N ILE A 65 4.03 12.93 0.02
CA ILE A 65 4.07 14.23 -0.65
C ILE A 65 5.48 14.42 -1.22
N GLN A 66 5.57 14.59 -2.54
CA GLN A 66 6.83 14.92 -3.22
C GLN A 66 6.70 16.24 -3.96
N ALA A 67 7.63 17.16 -3.69
CA ALA A 67 7.75 18.42 -4.42
C ALA A 67 9.22 18.61 -4.83
N ARG A 68 9.44 19.08 -6.06
CA ARG A 68 10.77 19.36 -6.60
C ARG A 68 10.74 20.68 -7.36
N THR A 69 11.86 21.38 -7.34
CA THR A 69 12.10 22.63 -8.06
C THR A 69 13.56 22.67 -8.48
N ALA A 70 13.86 23.29 -9.63
CA ALA A 70 15.22 23.34 -10.17
C ALA A 70 16.13 24.27 -9.35
N GLU A 71 15.60 25.40 -8.89
CA GLU A 71 16.37 26.47 -8.23
C GLU A 71 16.43 26.31 -6.68
N GLY A 72 15.84 25.25 -6.15
CA GLY A 72 15.61 25.10 -4.71
C GLY A 72 14.35 25.82 -4.22
N PHE A 73 13.97 25.53 -2.98
CA PHE A 73 12.82 26.16 -2.33
C PHE A 73 13.25 27.43 -1.59
N PRO A 74 12.46 28.52 -1.65
CA PRO A 74 12.72 29.71 -0.85
C PRO A 74 12.79 29.38 0.66
N SER A 75 13.67 30.04 1.40
CA SER A 75 13.89 29.77 2.82
C SER A 75 12.62 29.92 3.67
N GLU A 76 11.77 30.87 3.33
CA GLU A 76 10.44 31.06 3.93
C GLU A 76 9.51 29.86 3.73
N VAL A 77 9.53 29.23 2.56
CA VAL A 77 8.75 28.02 2.25
C VAL A 77 9.30 26.83 3.02
N VAL A 78 10.63 26.64 3.01
CA VAL A 78 11.29 25.57 3.77
C VAL A 78 10.92 25.64 5.24
N ARG A 79 11.01 26.83 5.84
CA ARG A 79 10.66 27.07 7.23
C ARG A 79 9.18 26.75 7.51
N ALA A 80 8.27 27.34 6.74
CA ALA A 80 6.83 27.18 6.96
C ALA A 80 6.39 25.71 6.83
N VAL A 81 6.88 24.99 5.81
CA VAL A 81 6.53 23.58 5.60
C VAL A 81 7.13 22.69 6.69
N SER A 82 8.34 22.98 7.17
CA SER A 82 8.96 22.24 8.27
C SER A 82 8.21 22.43 9.60
N GLU A 83 7.81 23.68 9.92
CA GLU A 83 6.99 23.99 11.10
C GLU A 83 5.61 23.32 11.04
N ASN A 84 5.01 23.26 9.84
CA ASN A 84 3.77 22.53 9.61
C ASN A 84 3.95 21.02 9.80
N GLY A 85 5.01 20.44 9.25
CA GLY A 85 5.31 19.01 9.39
C GLY A 85 5.43 18.60 10.86
N GLN A 86 6.11 19.42 11.67
CA GLN A 86 6.21 19.22 13.11
C GLN A 86 4.86 19.36 13.82
N THR A 87 4.11 20.42 13.50
CA THR A 87 2.79 20.71 14.10
C THR A 87 1.77 19.61 13.79
N LEU A 88 1.78 19.10 12.56
CA LEU A 88 0.92 18.02 12.08
C LEU A 88 1.44 16.63 12.49
N LYS A 89 2.61 16.56 13.13
CA LYS A 89 3.25 15.33 13.61
C LYS A 89 3.44 14.30 12.50
N LEU A 90 3.93 14.74 11.34
CA LEU A 90 4.30 13.81 10.27
C LEU A 90 5.42 12.89 10.77
N ASP A 91 5.29 11.58 10.54
CA ASP A 91 6.27 10.59 11.00
C ASP A 91 7.63 10.74 10.30
N SER A 92 7.61 11.14 9.03
CA SER A 92 8.79 11.37 8.21
C SER A 92 8.56 12.56 7.28
N PHE A 93 9.42 13.58 7.36
CA PHE A 93 9.37 14.76 6.50
C PHE A 93 10.74 15.47 6.51
N GLY A 94 11.03 16.21 5.44
CA GLY A 94 12.26 17.00 5.32
C GLY A 94 12.45 17.55 3.91
N PHE A 95 13.34 18.53 3.80
CA PHE A 95 13.88 18.97 2.51
C PHE A 95 15.27 18.35 2.33
N GLU A 96 15.56 17.85 1.14
CA GLU A 96 16.83 17.23 0.80
C GLU A 96 17.62 18.14 -0.15
N GLU A 97 18.94 18.22 0.04
CA GLU A 97 19.85 18.99 -0.81
C GLU A 97 20.27 18.22 -2.08
N GLN A 98 19.48 17.24 -2.52
CA GLN A 98 19.84 16.23 -3.53
C GLN A 98 21.01 15.30 -3.16
#